data_AF-A0A1X1RIR9-F1
#
_entry.id   AF-A0A1X1RIR9-F1
#
_cell.length_a   1.000
_cell.length_b   1.000
_cell.length_c   1.000
_cell.angle_alpha   90.00
_cell.angle_beta   90.00
_cell.angle_gamma   90.00
#
_symmetry.space_group_name_H-M   'P 1'
#
loop_
_entity.id
_entity.type
_entity.pdbx_description
1 polymer ?
#
loop_
_entity_poly.entity_id
_entity_poly.type
_entity_poly.pdbx_seq_one_letter_code
_entity_poly.pdbx_strand_id
1 'polypeptide(L)'
;MGPAQQAEAARVVNSARAFAAERVEAALRQLDKKIGDLPTDNLPSISAGPGDGPSAEDTQRLPIITAAPEDPADEQPPTQEAEEVAAQPESDQERLHRLVEFMARQEPGLCWAAGDQENGMTVVATDLAEGWIPPGIAVPPDVRLLPPQRRTGDVVAILGPTTISATYAPGDPLAWSFGWATELDPAAYSVRARRLPPIDGLGWLLAGATHMRDGLPRMVHTLAKAGAAKTPILETEIEELRAHLETARVQLLAQYPEVDHAVLLNCLLLAATDGIATGDRLTANYHFAWYQALNAPPPHKRPTR
;
A
#
# COMPACT_ATOMS: atom_id res chain seq x y z
N MET A 1 31.23 -12.92 -18.04
CA MET A 1 30.69 -14.30 -17.99
C MET A 1 30.86 -14.94 -19.35
N GLY A 2 31.29 -16.20 -19.41
CA GLY A 2 31.45 -16.91 -20.68
C GLY A 2 30.10 -17.37 -21.25
N PRO A 3 29.97 -17.56 -22.57
CA PRO A 3 28.73 -17.98 -23.23
C PRO A 3 28.17 -19.31 -22.69
N ALA A 4 29.02 -20.19 -22.16
CA ALA A 4 28.62 -21.45 -21.55
C ALA A 4 27.87 -21.27 -20.21
N GLN A 5 28.26 -20.29 -19.38
CA GLN A 5 27.56 -19.98 -18.12
C GLN A 5 26.20 -19.34 -18.37
N GLN A 6 26.08 -18.54 -19.44
CA GLN A 6 24.83 -17.88 -19.81
C GLN A 6 23.81 -18.88 -20.38
N ALA A 7 24.26 -19.89 -21.13
CA ALA A 7 23.43 -20.99 -21.59
C ALA A 7 22.91 -21.86 -20.43
N GLU A 8 23.74 -22.11 -19.43
CA GLU A 8 23.34 -22.89 -18.26
C GLU A 8 22.36 -22.12 -17.35
N ALA A 9 22.59 -20.83 -17.12
CA ALA A 9 21.65 -19.97 -16.39
C ALA A 9 20.27 -19.92 -17.08
N ALA A 10 20.24 -19.81 -18.42
CA ALA A 10 18.99 -19.82 -19.18
C ALA A 10 18.24 -21.16 -19.05
N ARG A 11 18.96 -22.29 -18.99
CA ARG A 11 18.35 -23.62 -18.77
C ARG A 11 17.72 -23.71 -17.38
N VAL A 12 18.42 -23.26 -16.33
CA VAL A 12 17.89 -23.29 -14.96
C VAL A 12 16.62 -22.43 -14.84
N VAL A 13 16.62 -21.23 -15.42
CA VAL A 13 15.44 -20.34 -15.41
C VAL A 13 14.26 -20.96 -16.16
N ASN A 14 14.50 -21.56 -17.33
CA ASN A 14 13.44 -22.20 -18.10
C ASN A 14 12.87 -23.45 -17.40
N SER A 15 13.72 -24.25 -16.74
CA SER A 15 13.28 -25.39 -15.92
C SER A 15 12.47 -24.94 -14.70
N ALA A 16 12.89 -23.86 -14.03
CA ALA A 16 12.15 -23.29 -12.91
C ALA A 16 10.77 -22.77 -13.33
N ARG A 17 10.67 -22.14 -14.51
CA ARG A 17 9.40 -21.68 -15.09
C ARG A 17 8.46 -22.84 -15.44
N ALA A 18 9.00 -23.91 -16.03
CA ALA A 18 8.20 -25.10 -16.36
C ALA A 18 7.63 -25.75 -15.09
N PHE A 19 8.44 -25.89 -14.04
CA PHE A 19 7.99 -26.43 -12.76
C PHE A 19 6.94 -25.55 -12.08
N ALA A 20 7.10 -24.22 -12.16
CA ALA A 20 6.11 -23.28 -11.63
C ALA A 20 4.76 -23.41 -12.36
N ALA A 21 4.78 -23.55 -13.69
CA ALA A 21 3.57 -23.74 -14.49
C ALA A 21 2.82 -25.03 -14.12
N GLU A 22 3.54 -26.15 -13.97
CA GLU A 22 2.95 -27.43 -13.56
C GLU A 22 2.31 -27.37 -12.16
N ARG A 23 2.93 -26.64 -11.22
CA ARG A 23 2.36 -26.47 -9.87
C ARG A 23 1.09 -25.64 -9.86
N VAL A 24 1.01 -24.59 -10.68
CA VAL A 24 -0.21 -23.78 -10.84
C VAL A 24 -1.32 -24.63 -11.45
N GLU A 25 -1.02 -25.41 -12.48
CA GLU A 25 -2.01 -26.27 -13.13
C GLU A 25 -2.53 -27.36 -12.18
N ALA A 26 -1.66 -27.95 -11.36
CA ALA A 26 -2.05 -28.91 -10.33
C ALA A 26 -2.95 -28.28 -9.24
N ALA A 27 -2.66 -27.04 -8.82
CA ALA A 27 -3.47 -26.32 -7.86
C ALA A 27 -4.86 -25.98 -8.41
N LEU A 28 -4.94 -25.56 -9.68
CA LEU A 28 -6.21 -25.31 -10.35
C LEU A 28 -7.06 -26.58 -10.45
N ARG A 29 -6.45 -27.72 -10.80
CA ARG A 29 -7.16 -29.02 -10.82
C ARG A 29 -7.65 -29.45 -9.43
N GLN A 30 -6.89 -29.17 -8.37
CA GLN A 30 -7.33 -29.44 -7.00
C GLN A 30 -8.51 -28.56 -6.58
N LEU A 31 -8.49 -27.28 -6.95
CA LEU A 31 -9.59 -26.34 -6.70
C LEU A 31 -10.87 -26.78 -7.43
N ASP A 32 -10.76 -27.14 -8.70
CA ASP A 32 -11.90 -27.56 -9.50
C ASP A 32 -12.55 -28.86 -8.97
N LYS A 33 -11.72 -29.83 -8.55
CA LYS A 33 -12.18 -31.03 -7.85
C LYS A 33 -12.91 -30.69 -6.54
N LYS A 34 -12.37 -29.74 -5.76
CA LYS A 34 -12.96 -29.34 -4.48
C LYS A 34 -14.28 -28.58 -4.65
N ILE A 35 -14.46 -27.85 -5.75
CA ILE A 35 -15.72 -27.19 -6.13
C ILE A 35 -16.77 -28.24 -6.53
N GLY A 36 -16.37 -29.28 -7.27
CA GLY A 36 -17.26 -30.39 -7.63
C GLY A 36 -17.75 -31.22 -6.43
N ASP A 37 -16.96 -31.28 -5.34
CA ASP A 37 -17.29 -31.99 -4.11
C ASP A 37 -18.15 -31.16 -3.11
N LEU A 38 -18.55 -29.93 -3.45
CA LEU A 38 -19.43 -29.12 -2.60
C LEU A 38 -20.89 -29.63 -2.66
N PRO A 39 -21.54 -29.91 -1.51
CA PRO A 39 -22.94 -30.34 -1.50
C PRO A 39 -23.85 -29.20 -1.94
N THR A 40 -24.56 -29.36 -3.05
CA THR A 40 -25.52 -28.37 -3.59
C THR A 40 -26.93 -28.51 -3.02
N ASP A 41 -27.17 -29.44 -2.11
CA ASP A 41 -28.52 -29.79 -1.63
C ASP A 41 -29.14 -28.79 -0.63
N ASN A 42 -28.47 -27.70 -0.25
CA ASN A 42 -29.00 -26.72 0.71
C ASN A 42 -28.62 -25.26 0.39
N LEU A 43 -28.90 -24.80 -0.83
CA LEU A 43 -28.94 -23.36 -1.10
C LEU A 43 -30.36 -22.83 -0.81
N PRO A 44 -30.53 -21.84 0.09
CA PRO A 44 -31.84 -21.27 0.34
C PRO A 44 -32.38 -20.55 -0.90
N SER A 45 -33.60 -20.89 -1.31
CA SER A 45 -34.32 -20.20 -2.38
C SER A 45 -34.66 -18.77 -1.95
N ILE A 46 -34.12 -17.78 -2.65
CA ILE A 46 -34.50 -16.37 -2.47
C ILE A 46 -35.78 -16.15 -3.29
N SER A 47 -36.94 -16.11 -2.61
CA SER A 47 -38.21 -15.73 -3.23
C SER A 47 -38.48 -14.25 -3.03
N ALA A 48 -38.87 -13.55 -4.10
CA ALA A 48 -39.25 -12.16 -4.11
C ALA A 48 -40.77 -11.98 -3.95
N GLY A 49 -41.21 -11.07 -3.06
CA GLY A 49 -42.57 -10.52 -3.05
C GLY A 49 -43.27 -10.43 -1.68
N PRO A 50 -44.28 -9.56 -1.50
CA PRO A 50 -44.28 -8.51 -0.46
C PRO A 50 -45.46 -8.55 0.54
N GLY A 51 -45.35 -7.76 1.61
CA GLY A 51 -46.50 -7.23 2.37
C GLY A 51 -46.58 -7.66 3.85
N ASP A 52 -46.77 -6.64 4.70
CA ASP A 52 -47.16 -6.66 6.11
C ASP A 52 -46.13 -7.11 7.18
N GLY A 53 -45.70 -6.13 7.99
CA GLY A 53 -44.95 -6.36 9.22
C GLY A 53 -45.80 -6.99 10.32
N PRO A 54 -45.17 -7.44 11.42
CA PRO A 54 -45.48 -6.78 12.69
C PRO A 54 -44.34 -6.72 13.73
N SER A 55 -44.50 -5.71 14.58
CA SER A 55 -44.23 -5.59 16.01
C SER A 55 -42.86 -5.90 16.62
N ALA A 56 -42.31 -4.87 17.27
CA ALA A 56 -41.19 -4.93 18.19
C ALA A 56 -41.68 -5.40 19.56
N GLU A 57 -41.52 -6.68 19.87
CA GLU A 57 -41.62 -7.21 21.23
C GLU A 57 -41.09 -8.66 21.25
N ASP A 58 -39.77 -8.82 21.26
CA ASP A 58 -39.11 -9.93 21.99
C ASP A 58 -37.59 -9.68 22.00
N THR A 59 -37.15 -8.85 22.94
CA THR A 59 -35.75 -8.83 23.37
C THR A 59 -35.74 -8.87 24.88
N GLN A 60 -35.66 -10.07 25.42
CA GLN A 60 -35.42 -10.31 26.84
C GLN A 60 -34.04 -9.77 27.20
N ARG A 61 -34.03 -8.67 27.95
CA ARG A 61 -32.84 -8.07 28.57
C ARG A 61 -32.75 -8.60 30.00
N LEU A 62 -31.66 -9.28 30.33
CA LEU A 62 -31.33 -9.65 31.72
C LEU A 62 -30.66 -8.45 32.44
N PRO A 63 -30.95 -8.23 33.74
CA PRO A 63 -30.60 -7.00 34.44
C PRO A 63 -29.17 -6.96 34.97
N ILE A 64 -28.60 -5.76 34.95
CA ILE A 64 -27.34 -5.35 35.60
C ILE A 64 -27.57 -5.28 37.11
N ILE A 65 -26.79 -6.03 37.90
CA ILE A 65 -26.75 -5.91 39.36
C ILE A 65 -25.54 -5.05 39.73
N THR A 66 -25.83 -3.89 40.33
CA THR A 66 -24.85 -3.03 41.00
C THR A 66 -24.97 -3.26 42.50
N ALA A 67 -23.94 -3.79 43.15
CA ALA A 67 -23.71 -3.60 44.59
C ALA A 67 -22.29 -4.03 44.98
N ALA A 68 -21.57 -3.11 45.60
CA ALA A 68 -20.48 -3.34 46.56
C ALA A 68 -20.70 -2.31 47.70
N PRO A 69 -20.10 -2.43 48.91
CA PRO A 69 -19.23 -3.50 49.44
C PRO A 69 -19.62 -3.99 50.87
N GLU A 70 -18.96 -5.03 51.38
CA GLU A 70 -18.27 -5.11 52.71
C GLU A 70 -17.95 -6.58 53.12
N ASP A 71 -16.72 -6.74 53.64
CA ASP A 71 -15.96 -7.92 54.14
C ASP A 71 -16.57 -8.52 55.45
N PRO A 72 -16.09 -9.63 56.11
CA PRO A 72 -14.92 -10.48 55.83
C PRO A 72 -15.07 -12.02 56.03
N ALA A 73 -13.97 -12.71 55.70
CA ALA A 73 -13.41 -13.93 56.31
C ALA A 73 -13.62 -15.31 55.63
N ASP A 74 -12.47 -15.86 55.23
CA ASP A 74 -11.99 -17.25 55.24
C ASP A 74 -12.58 -18.32 54.29
N GLU A 75 -11.78 -18.66 53.26
CA GLU A 75 -11.21 -20.00 52.95
C GLU A 75 -11.02 -20.19 51.42
N GLN A 76 -9.79 -19.96 50.91
CA GLN A 76 -9.40 -20.32 49.54
C GLN A 76 -8.68 -21.69 49.51
N PRO A 77 -9.15 -22.67 48.70
CA PRO A 77 -8.28 -23.71 48.14
C PRO A 77 -7.41 -23.13 47.01
N PRO A 78 -6.24 -23.74 46.69
CA PRO A 78 -5.24 -23.12 45.84
C PRO A 78 -5.70 -23.03 44.38
N THR A 79 -5.84 -21.81 43.88
CA THR A 79 -5.97 -21.52 42.45
C THR A 79 -4.65 -21.83 41.76
N GLN A 80 -4.68 -22.74 40.80
CA GLN A 80 -3.58 -22.98 39.88
C GLN A 80 -3.21 -21.67 39.20
N GLU A 81 -1.94 -21.28 39.34
CA GLU A 81 -1.31 -20.19 38.60
C GLU A 81 -1.46 -20.49 37.11
N ALA A 82 -2.43 -19.84 36.47
CA ALA A 82 -2.32 -19.58 35.05
C ALA A 82 -1.21 -18.54 34.92
N GLU A 83 0.00 -19.01 34.60
CA GLU A 83 1.04 -18.15 34.06
C GLU A 83 0.47 -17.48 32.80
N GLU A 84 -0.07 -16.28 32.97
CA GLU A 84 -0.14 -15.30 31.89
C GLU A 84 1.31 -15.12 31.43
N VAL A 85 1.66 -15.80 30.34
CA VAL A 85 2.85 -15.49 29.57
C VAL A 85 2.66 -14.06 29.07
N ALA A 86 3.11 -13.10 29.87
CA ALA A 86 3.17 -11.71 29.49
C ALA A 86 3.96 -11.64 28.18
N ALA A 87 3.27 -11.34 27.08
CA ALA A 87 3.91 -11.09 25.80
C ALA A 87 4.99 -10.03 26.03
N GLN A 88 6.25 -10.40 25.76
CA GLN A 88 7.35 -9.45 25.87
C GLN A 88 7.04 -8.27 24.93
N PRO A 89 7.30 -7.03 25.34
CA PRO A 89 7.12 -5.88 24.46
C PRO A 89 8.01 -6.09 23.23
N GLU A 90 7.42 -5.93 22.05
CA GLU A 90 8.14 -6.00 20.79
C GLU A 90 9.32 -5.01 20.78
N SER A 91 10.47 -5.47 20.30
CA SER A 91 11.64 -4.59 20.13
C SER A 91 11.45 -3.59 18.97
N ASP A 92 12.11 -2.44 19.04
CA ASP A 92 12.06 -1.44 17.96
C ASP A 92 12.49 -2.02 16.60
N GLN A 93 13.45 -2.95 16.61
CA GLN A 93 13.92 -3.63 15.39
C GLN A 93 12.86 -4.55 14.80
N GLU A 94 12.17 -5.34 15.63
CA GLU A 94 11.07 -6.22 15.18
C GLU A 94 9.92 -5.39 14.58
N ARG A 95 9.58 -4.25 15.20
CA ARG A 95 8.56 -3.34 14.69
C ARG A 95 8.91 -2.84 13.29
N LEU A 96 10.16 -2.41 13.09
CA LEU A 96 10.62 -1.93 11.78
C LEU A 96 10.68 -3.03 10.73
N HIS A 97 11.09 -4.26 11.10
CA HIS A 97 11.03 -5.40 10.18
C HIS A 97 9.59 -5.73 9.77
N ARG A 98 8.65 -5.75 10.73
CA ARG A 98 7.23 -5.97 10.43
C ARG A 98 6.69 -4.92 9.47
N LEU A 99 7.07 -3.65 9.68
CA LEU A 99 6.68 -2.55 8.82
C LEU A 99 7.25 -2.69 7.40
N VAL A 100 8.53 -2.99 7.26
CA VAL A 100 9.15 -3.24 5.94
C VAL A 100 8.51 -4.44 5.26
N GLU A 101 8.24 -5.52 5.99
CA GLU A 101 7.58 -6.71 5.49
C GLU A 101 6.16 -6.40 4.99
N PHE A 102 5.40 -5.57 5.72
CA PHE A 102 4.08 -5.10 5.29
C PHE A 102 4.13 -4.34 3.96
N MET A 103 5.12 -3.47 3.77
CA MET A 103 5.30 -2.74 2.51
C MET A 103 5.73 -3.68 1.37
N ALA A 104 6.70 -4.55 1.64
CA ALA A 104 7.24 -5.49 0.66
C ALA A 104 6.23 -6.58 0.24
N ARG A 105 5.26 -6.93 1.10
CA ARG A 105 4.16 -7.84 0.72
C ARG A 105 3.21 -7.22 -0.31
N GLN A 106 3.05 -5.90 -0.29
CA GLN A 106 2.22 -5.19 -1.27
C GLN A 106 2.96 -5.03 -2.61
N GLU A 107 4.27 -4.74 -2.56
CA GLU A 107 5.09 -4.61 -3.77
C GLU A 107 6.51 -5.17 -3.54
N PRO A 108 6.71 -6.48 -3.74
CA PRO A 108 8.00 -7.15 -3.48
C PRO A 108 9.05 -6.85 -4.56
N GLY A 109 8.66 -6.22 -5.66
CA GLY A 109 9.59 -5.81 -6.72
C GLY A 109 10.46 -4.60 -6.38
N LEU A 110 10.21 -3.93 -5.25
CA LEU A 110 10.90 -2.71 -4.83
C LEU A 110 11.80 -2.94 -3.62
N CYS A 111 12.87 -2.14 -3.51
CA CYS A 111 13.56 -2.01 -2.24
C CYS A 111 12.71 -1.19 -1.27
N TRP A 112 12.68 -1.61 -0.01
CA TRP A 112 11.97 -0.94 1.06
C TRP A 112 12.92 -0.70 2.23
N ALA A 113 12.76 0.43 2.91
CA ALA A 113 13.40 0.68 4.18
C ALA A 113 12.44 1.38 5.14
N ALA A 114 12.60 1.08 6.42
CA ALA A 114 11.98 1.83 7.50
C ALA A 114 13.04 2.15 8.55
N GLY A 115 12.91 3.30 9.19
CA GLY A 115 13.80 3.65 10.30
C GLY A 115 13.26 4.75 11.17
N ASP A 116 13.71 4.74 12.42
CA ASP A 116 13.34 5.73 13.41
C ASP A 116 14.36 6.87 13.37
N GLN A 117 13.85 8.09 13.20
CA GLN A 117 14.67 9.30 13.28
C GLN A 117 14.90 9.69 14.74
N GLU A 118 15.92 10.50 15.01
CA GLU A 118 16.22 11.03 16.35
C GLU A 118 15.06 11.80 17.00
N ASN A 119 14.13 12.31 16.19
CA ASN A 119 12.92 13.00 16.63
C ASN A 119 11.78 12.04 17.06
N GLY A 120 12.01 10.72 17.05
CA GLY A 120 11.05 9.69 17.42
C GLY A 120 10.02 9.36 16.33
N MET A 121 10.15 9.90 15.12
CA MET A 121 9.27 9.56 14.00
C MET A 121 9.83 8.39 13.19
N THR A 122 8.99 7.40 12.91
CA THR A 122 9.29 6.34 11.95
C THR A 122 9.05 6.83 10.53
N VAL A 123 10.05 6.67 9.66
CA VAL A 123 9.97 6.98 8.23
C VAL A 123 10.01 5.69 7.42
N VAL A 124 9.21 5.63 6.36
CA VAL A 124 9.27 4.55 5.36
C VAL A 124 9.66 5.14 4.00
N ALA A 125 10.52 4.43 3.29
CA ALA A 125 10.99 4.81 1.97
C ALA A 125 11.11 3.59 1.05
N THR A 126 11.02 3.88 -0.25
CA THR A 126 11.55 3.06 -1.33
C THR A 126 12.53 3.92 -2.12
N ASP A 127 13.52 3.30 -2.76
CA ASP A 127 14.42 4.00 -3.68
C ASP A 127 13.79 4.30 -5.05
N LEU A 128 12.60 3.75 -5.32
CA LEU A 128 11.81 4.13 -6.49
C LEU A 128 11.56 5.64 -6.50
N ALA A 129 11.96 6.28 -7.60
CA ALA A 129 11.70 7.69 -7.86
C ALA A 129 12.06 8.60 -6.66
N GLU A 130 13.24 8.35 -6.08
CA GLU A 130 13.89 9.26 -5.11
C GLU A 130 13.11 9.38 -3.77
N GLY A 131 12.30 8.36 -3.43
CA GLY A 131 11.51 8.29 -2.19
C GLY A 131 9.99 8.34 -2.38
N TRP A 132 9.50 8.34 -3.61
CA TRP A 132 8.07 8.39 -3.90
C TRP A 132 7.39 7.04 -3.63
N ILE A 133 6.27 7.06 -2.90
CA ILE A 133 5.46 5.86 -2.69
C ILE A 133 4.38 5.77 -3.78
N PRO A 134 4.37 4.70 -4.60
CA PRO A 134 3.37 4.51 -5.67
C PRO A 134 1.92 4.54 -5.17
N PRO A 135 0.96 4.88 -6.03
CA PRO A 135 -0.46 4.71 -5.73
C PRO A 135 -0.78 3.23 -5.53
N GLY A 136 -1.86 2.93 -4.80
CA GLY A 136 -2.26 1.56 -4.48
C GLY A 136 -1.49 0.92 -3.32
N ILE A 137 -0.36 1.50 -2.91
CA ILE A 137 0.36 1.06 -1.70
C ILE A 137 -0.27 1.70 -0.46
N ALA A 138 -0.83 0.85 0.39
CA ALA A 138 -1.30 1.17 1.73
C ALA A 138 -0.12 1.54 2.63
N VAL A 139 -0.28 2.64 3.37
CA VAL A 139 0.73 3.17 4.28
C VAL A 139 0.13 3.18 5.69
N PRO A 140 0.82 2.60 6.69
CA PRO A 140 0.34 2.60 8.07
C PRO A 140 0.17 4.01 8.65
N PRO A 141 -0.71 4.23 9.65
CA PRO A 141 -1.06 5.57 10.12
C PRO A 141 0.06 6.31 10.85
N ASP A 142 0.95 5.58 11.50
CA ASP A 142 1.95 6.14 12.41
C ASP A 142 3.31 6.39 11.74
N VAL A 143 3.41 6.19 10.43
CA VAL A 143 4.65 6.42 9.68
C VAL A 143 4.60 7.74 8.91
N ARG A 144 5.79 8.27 8.65
CA ARG A 144 6.01 9.42 7.77
C ARG A 144 6.60 8.96 6.44
N LEU A 145 6.20 9.64 5.39
CA LEU A 145 6.81 9.49 4.07
C LEU A 145 7.84 10.61 3.86
N LEU A 146 8.84 10.33 3.02
CA LEU A 146 9.79 11.35 2.61
C LEU A 146 9.08 12.49 1.87
N PRO A 147 9.47 13.77 2.11
CA PRO A 147 8.91 14.88 1.37
C PRO A 147 9.36 14.84 -0.09
N PRO A 148 8.56 15.39 -1.03
CA PRO A 148 8.94 15.51 -2.43
C PRO A 148 10.24 16.29 -2.59
N GLN A 149 11.26 15.61 -3.08
CA GLN A 149 12.57 16.21 -3.30
C GLN A 149 13.39 15.29 -4.18
N ARG A 150 14.30 15.86 -4.97
CA ARG A 150 15.29 15.06 -5.66
C ARG A 150 16.36 14.50 -4.70
N ARG A 151 16.63 13.20 -4.79
CA ARG A 151 17.61 12.44 -4.00
C ARG A 151 18.34 11.44 -4.87
N THR A 152 19.51 11.03 -4.43
CA THR A 152 20.34 10.03 -5.12
C THR A 152 20.88 9.04 -4.11
N GLY A 153 21.03 7.78 -4.51
CA GLY A 153 21.56 6.72 -3.67
C GLY A 153 20.60 5.55 -3.56
N ASP A 154 21.01 4.55 -2.79
CA ASP A 154 20.16 3.42 -2.44
C ASP A 154 19.10 3.81 -1.39
N VAL A 155 18.24 2.85 -1.05
CA VAL A 155 17.13 3.09 -0.12
C VAL A 155 17.60 3.55 1.27
N VAL A 156 18.79 3.14 1.73
CA VAL A 156 19.37 3.55 3.01
C VAL A 156 19.85 4.99 2.94
N ALA A 157 20.54 5.36 1.87
CA ALA A 157 20.97 6.73 1.63
C ALA A 157 19.78 7.70 1.51
N ILE A 158 18.70 7.27 0.86
CA ILE A 158 17.47 8.05 0.69
C ILE A 158 16.70 8.21 2.01
N LEU A 159 16.68 7.18 2.87
CA LEU A 159 16.07 7.22 4.21
C LEU A 159 16.74 8.27 5.11
N GLY A 160 18.06 8.43 4.96
CA GLY A 160 18.85 9.41 5.71
C GLY A 160 19.19 8.94 7.15
N PRO A 161 19.63 9.87 8.02
CA PRO A 161 20.06 9.54 9.38
C PRO A 161 18.92 8.92 10.21
N THR A 162 19.15 7.73 10.74
CA THR A 162 18.23 6.99 11.59
C THR A 162 18.99 6.37 12.77
N THR A 163 18.33 6.23 13.92
CA THR A 163 18.90 5.57 15.10
C THR A 163 18.91 4.06 14.92
N ILE A 164 17.86 3.54 14.28
CA ILE A 164 17.69 2.13 13.96
C ILE A 164 16.93 2.03 12.63
N SER A 165 17.26 1.01 11.82
CA SER A 165 16.63 0.81 10.52
C SER A 165 16.50 -0.68 10.16
N ALA A 166 15.52 -0.96 9.31
CA ALA A 166 15.33 -2.24 8.65
C ALA A 166 15.20 -2.01 7.15
N THR A 167 15.67 -2.97 6.35
CA THR A 167 15.61 -2.91 4.89
C THR A 167 15.14 -4.23 4.30
N TYR A 168 14.65 -4.15 3.08
CA TYR A 168 14.28 -5.27 2.23
C TYR A 168 14.75 -4.96 0.81
N ALA A 169 15.43 -5.93 0.19
CA ALA A 169 15.72 -5.93 -1.23
C ALA A 169 14.80 -6.94 -1.96
N PRO A 170 14.47 -6.68 -3.24
CA PRO A 170 13.67 -7.61 -4.03
C PRO A 170 14.25 -9.03 -4.01
N GLY A 171 13.42 -10.00 -3.60
CA GLY A 171 13.80 -11.40 -3.48
C GLY A 171 14.27 -11.84 -2.09
N ASP A 172 14.43 -10.91 -1.14
CA ASP A 172 14.68 -11.26 0.25
C ASP A 172 13.50 -12.07 0.82
N PRO A 173 13.76 -13.03 1.73
CA PRO A 173 12.71 -13.83 2.32
C PRO A 173 11.85 -12.99 3.28
N LEU A 174 10.55 -12.90 2.99
CA LEU A 174 9.53 -12.23 3.82
C LEU A 174 9.06 -13.08 5.02
N ALA A 175 9.95 -13.87 5.60
CA ALA A 175 9.64 -14.82 6.67
C ALA A 175 10.12 -14.34 8.06
N TRP A 176 10.47 -13.06 8.20
CA TRP A 176 11.01 -12.51 9.44
C TRP A 176 9.95 -12.46 10.56
N SER A 177 8.67 -12.27 10.24
CA SER A 177 7.58 -12.37 11.20
C SER A 177 6.72 -13.61 10.92
N PHE A 178 6.72 -14.58 11.83
CA PHE A 178 5.77 -15.72 11.80
C PHE A 178 4.34 -15.23 12.09
N GLY A 179 3.64 -14.70 11.07
CA GLY A 179 2.21 -14.39 11.12
C GLY A 179 1.84 -12.99 11.61
N TRP A 180 2.78 -12.21 12.15
CA TRP A 180 2.48 -10.90 12.76
C TRP A 180 2.44 -9.74 11.76
N ALA A 181 3.13 -9.83 10.62
CA ALA A 181 3.06 -8.78 9.58
C ALA A 181 1.64 -8.61 9.01
N THR A 182 0.82 -9.66 9.13
CA THR A 182 -0.61 -9.67 8.80
C THR A 182 -1.50 -9.00 9.86
N GLU A 183 -0.96 -8.63 11.03
CA GLU A 183 -1.72 -7.92 12.09
C GLU A 183 -1.87 -6.42 11.82
N LEU A 184 -1.06 -5.83 10.92
CA LEU A 184 -1.39 -4.52 10.38
C LEU A 184 -2.61 -4.69 9.48
N ASP A 185 -3.79 -4.38 10.04
CA ASP A 185 -5.04 -4.35 9.30
C ASP A 185 -4.85 -3.46 8.06
N PRO A 186 -4.90 -4.02 6.83
CA PRO A 186 -4.81 -3.22 5.63
C PRO A 186 -5.89 -2.14 5.61
N ALA A 187 -7.07 -2.36 6.21
CA ALA A 187 -8.12 -1.34 6.33
C ALA A 187 -7.74 -0.15 7.23
N ALA A 188 -6.67 -0.25 8.02
CA ALA A 188 -6.08 0.84 8.79
C ALA A 188 -5.09 1.69 7.97
N TYR A 189 -5.14 1.66 6.63
CA TYR A 189 -4.37 2.58 5.79
C TYR A 189 -4.72 4.05 6.09
N SER A 190 -3.72 4.91 6.00
CA SER A 190 -3.90 6.34 6.28
C SER A 190 -3.45 7.20 5.13
N VAL A 191 -4.42 7.83 4.48
CA VAL A 191 -4.16 8.96 3.56
C VAL A 191 -3.43 10.10 4.29
N ARG A 192 -3.50 10.17 5.63
CA ARG A 192 -2.78 11.18 6.42
C ARG A 192 -1.26 11.03 6.35
N ALA A 193 -0.72 9.84 6.10
CA ALA A 193 0.72 9.63 5.92
C ALA A 193 1.24 10.35 4.66
N ARG A 194 0.38 10.52 3.65
CA ARG A 194 0.64 11.29 2.42
C ARG A 194 0.37 12.80 2.56
N ARG A 195 0.04 13.29 3.77
CA ARG A 195 -0.22 14.72 3.99
C ARG A 195 1.07 15.53 3.76
N LEU A 196 0.96 16.52 2.89
CA LEU A 196 1.98 17.53 2.59
C LEU A 196 1.37 18.93 2.72
N PRO A 197 2.19 20.00 2.73
CA PRO A 197 1.68 21.35 2.57
C PRO A 197 0.76 21.44 1.34
N PRO A 198 -0.40 22.10 1.45
CA PRO A 198 -1.32 22.21 0.33
C PRO A 198 -0.73 23.09 -0.78
N ILE A 199 -0.92 22.68 -2.03
CA ILE A 199 -0.54 23.43 -3.22
C ILE A 199 -1.68 24.38 -3.58
N ASP A 200 -1.38 25.68 -3.56
CA ASP A 200 -2.32 26.71 -4.00
C ASP A 200 -2.67 26.53 -5.48
N GLY A 201 -3.97 26.55 -5.78
CA GLY A 201 -4.44 26.38 -7.15
C GLY A 201 -4.18 24.99 -7.75
N LEU A 202 -4.04 23.94 -6.92
CA LEU A 202 -3.78 22.54 -7.34
C LEU A 202 -4.54 22.13 -8.62
N GLY A 203 -5.86 22.37 -8.67
CA GLY A 203 -6.66 21.99 -9.84
C GLY A 203 -6.30 22.73 -11.13
N TRP A 204 -5.95 24.01 -11.04
CA TRP A 204 -5.49 24.79 -12.19
C TRP A 204 -4.11 24.32 -12.66
N LEU A 205 -3.18 24.12 -11.72
CA LEU A 205 -1.83 23.64 -12.01
C LEU A 205 -1.84 22.24 -12.62
N LEU A 206 -2.65 21.33 -12.07
CA LEU A 206 -2.81 19.96 -12.57
C LEU A 206 -3.44 19.94 -13.96
N ALA A 207 -4.48 20.74 -14.20
CA ALA A 207 -5.08 20.87 -15.53
C ALA A 207 -4.06 21.42 -16.55
N GLY A 208 -3.19 22.35 -16.16
CA GLY A 208 -2.10 22.86 -16.99
C GLY A 208 -1.05 21.78 -17.29
N ALA A 209 -0.63 21.02 -16.29
CA ALA A 209 0.39 19.98 -16.43
C ALA A 209 -0.05 18.77 -17.30
N THR A 210 -1.36 18.52 -17.35
CA THR A 210 -1.96 17.44 -18.15
C THR A 210 -2.33 17.88 -19.58
N HIS A 211 -2.28 19.18 -19.88
CA HIS A 211 -2.68 19.69 -21.18
C HIS A 211 -1.65 19.34 -22.26
N MET A 212 -2.09 18.66 -23.32
CA MET A 212 -1.27 18.30 -24.49
C MET A 212 0.04 17.57 -24.12
N ARG A 213 0.05 16.83 -23.02
CA ARG A 213 1.22 16.09 -22.57
C ARG A 213 1.34 14.76 -23.30
N ASP A 214 2.50 14.53 -23.91
CA ASP A 214 2.77 13.28 -24.63
C ASP A 214 2.74 12.06 -23.69
N GLY A 215 2.13 10.98 -24.17
CA GLY A 215 2.00 9.73 -23.43
C GLY A 215 0.88 9.70 -22.37
N LEU A 216 0.11 10.79 -22.18
CA LEU A 216 -1.11 10.76 -21.37
C LEU A 216 -2.37 10.58 -22.23
N PRO A 217 -3.32 9.74 -21.79
CA PRO A 217 -4.65 9.68 -22.40
C PRO A 217 -5.34 11.05 -22.35
N ARG A 218 -6.09 11.41 -23.41
CA ARG A 218 -6.79 12.69 -23.50
C ARG A 218 -7.76 12.93 -22.33
N MET A 219 -8.35 11.86 -21.79
CA MET A 219 -9.28 11.94 -20.66
C MET A 219 -8.66 12.56 -19.41
N VAL A 220 -7.35 12.43 -19.20
CA VAL A 220 -6.69 12.84 -17.95
C VAL A 220 -6.84 14.35 -17.75
N HIS A 221 -6.67 15.11 -18.83
CA HIS A 221 -6.88 16.56 -18.79
C HIS A 221 -8.36 16.93 -18.50
N THR A 222 -9.30 16.21 -19.13
CA THR A 222 -10.73 16.46 -18.93
C THR A 222 -11.15 16.17 -17.49
N LEU A 223 -10.72 15.04 -16.93
CA LEU A 223 -11.03 14.61 -15.57
C LEU A 223 -10.35 15.50 -14.52
N ALA A 224 -9.10 15.95 -14.77
CA ALA A 224 -8.44 16.92 -13.90
C ALA A 224 -9.23 18.23 -13.78
N LYS A 225 -9.76 18.75 -14.91
CA LYS A 225 -10.61 19.95 -14.92
C LYS A 225 -11.95 19.71 -14.24
N ALA A 226 -12.59 18.57 -14.51
CA ALA A 226 -13.87 18.20 -13.91
C ALA A 226 -13.75 18.09 -12.38
N GLY A 227 -12.75 17.36 -11.88
CA GLY A 227 -12.48 17.22 -10.45
C GLY A 227 -12.11 18.54 -9.78
N ALA A 228 -11.31 19.39 -10.44
CA ALA A 228 -11.00 20.73 -9.95
C ALA A 228 -12.25 21.62 -9.81
N ALA A 229 -13.17 21.54 -10.77
CA ALA A 229 -14.45 22.24 -10.76
C ALA A 229 -15.52 21.56 -9.89
N LYS A 230 -15.23 20.38 -9.32
CA LYS A 230 -16.17 19.53 -8.58
C LYS A 230 -17.43 19.19 -9.38
N THR A 231 -17.29 19.04 -10.69
CA THR A 231 -18.37 18.55 -11.54
C THR A 231 -18.49 17.04 -11.39
N PRO A 232 -19.70 16.46 -11.47
CA PRO A 232 -19.87 15.01 -11.48
C PRO A 232 -19.06 14.36 -12.60
N ILE A 233 -18.41 13.25 -12.28
CA ILE A 233 -17.65 12.38 -13.21
C ILE A 233 -18.29 11.01 -13.14
N LEU A 234 -18.43 10.33 -14.28
CA LEU A 234 -19.01 8.98 -14.30
C LEU A 234 -18.03 7.97 -13.71
N GLU A 235 -18.54 6.99 -12.96
CA GLU A 235 -17.71 5.92 -12.38
C GLU A 235 -16.92 5.17 -13.46
N THR A 236 -17.49 5.00 -14.65
CA THR A 236 -16.81 4.37 -15.79
C THR A 236 -15.59 5.16 -16.26
N GLU A 237 -15.63 6.50 -16.18
CA GLU A 237 -14.47 7.35 -16.54
C GLU A 237 -13.38 7.26 -15.47
N ILE A 238 -13.76 7.12 -14.19
CA ILE A 238 -12.83 6.88 -13.08
C ILE A 238 -12.16 5.50 -13.24
N GLU A 239 -12.92 4.47 -13.59
CA GLU A 239 -12.37 3.13 -13.80
C GLU A 239 -11.40 3.08 -14.99
N GLU A 240 -11.75 3.74 -16.10
CA GLU A 240 -10.86 3.84 -17.27
C GLU A 240 -9.57 4.62 -16.92
N LEU A 241 -9.67 5.68 -16.11
CA LEU A 241 -8.49 6.39 -15.57
C LEU A 241 -7.61 5.48 -14.70
N ARG A 242 -8.21 4.67 -13.83
CA ARG A 242 -7.49 3.72 -12.95
C ARG A 242 -6.81 2.61 -13.75
N ALA A 243 -7.44 2.11 -14.80
CA ALA A 243 -6.81 1.15 -15.70
C ALA A 243 -5.55 1.72 -16.38
N HIS A 244 -5.60 2.99 -16.79
CA HIS A 244 -4.41 3.70 -17.31
C HIS A 244 -3.35 3.92 -16.24
N LEU A 245 -3.75 4.27 -15.02
CA LEU A 245 -2.83 4.42 -13.89
C LEU A 245 -2.11 3.10 -13.58
N GLU A 246 -2.85 1.99 -13.52
CA GLU A 246 -2.29 0.67 -13.26
C GLU A 246 -1.34 0.23 -14.36
N THR A 247 -1.70 0.48 -15.62
CA THR A 247 -0.81 0.21 -16.77
C THR A 247 0.52 0.97 -16.63
N ALA A 248 0.47 2.26 -16.30
CA ALA A 248 1.67 3.07 -16.09
C ALA A 248 2.50 2.58 -14.89
N ARG A 249 1.83 2.18 -13.80
CA ARG A 249 2.47 1.62 -12.60
C ARG A 249 3.22 0.33 -12.90
N VAL A 250 2.57 -0.63 -13.57
CA VAL A 250 3.20 -1.89 -13.97
C VAL A 250 4.37 -1.67 -14.92
N GLN A 251 4.25 -0.74 -15.87
CA GLN A 251 5.35 -0.38 -16.76
C GLN A 251 6.57 0.18 -16.01
N LEU A 252 6.36 1.00 -14.98
CA LEU A 252 7.44 1.53 -14.14
C LEU A 252 8.13 0.41 -13.38
N LEU A 253 7.37 -0.45 -12.72
CA LEU A 253 7.90 -1.53 -11.91
C LEU A 253 8.69 -2.55 -12.75
N ALA A 254 8.28 -2.79 -13.99
CA ALA A 254 9.01 -3.65 -14.92
C ALA A 254 10.38 -3.08 -15.35
N GLN A 255 10.59 -1.76 -15.23
CA GLN A 255 11.84 -1.08 -15.59
C GLN A 255 12.75 -0.83 -14.38
N TYR A 256 12.23 -1.03 -13.17
CA TYR A 256 12.99 -0.84 -11.94
C TYR A 256 14.30 -1.68 -11.95
N PRO A 257 15.45 -1.10 -11.55
CA PRO A 257 15.60 0.19 -10.87
C PRO A 257 15.68 1.42 -11.79
N GLU A 258 15.93 1.24 -13.09
CA GLU A 258 16.17 2.34 -14.04
C GLU A 258 14.89 2.70 -14.79
N VAL A 259 14.00 3.45 -14.12
CA VAL A 259 12.69 3.82 -14.66
C VAL A 259 12.76 4.95 -15.69
N ASP A 260 11.97 4.86 -16.76
CA ASP A 260 11.77 5.96 -17.71
C ASP A 260 11.11 7.15 -17.00
N HIS A 261 11.80 8.29 -17.01
CA HIS A 261 11.37 9.51 -16.34
C HIS A 261 10.05 10.07 -16.90
N ALA A 262 9.78 9.96 -18.21
CA ALA A 262 8.54 10.42 -18.81
C ALA A 262 7.35 9.58 -18.34
N VAL A 263 7.53 8.25 -18.28
CA VAL A 263 6.52 7.31 -17.74
C VAL A 263 6.25 7.61 -16.26
N LEU A 264 7.29 7.90 -15.48
CA LEU A 264 7.17 8.26 -14.06
C LEU A 264 6.32 9.50 -13.87
N LEU A 265 6.63 10.57 -14.59
CA LEU A 265 5.88 11.82 -14.54
C LEU A 265 4.42 11.64 -15.00
N ASN A 266 4.18 10.78 -15.99
CA ASN A 266 2.82 10.44 -16.44
C ASN A 266 2.05 9.68 -15.35
N CYS A 267 2.67 8.72 -14.68
CA CYS A 267 2.07 7.98 -13.57
C CYS A 267 1.70 8.91 -12.40
N LEU A 268 2.58 9.87 -12.05
CA LEU A 268 2.30 10.88 -11.03
C LEU A 268 1.08 11.75 -11.38
N LEU A 269 0.95 12.16 -12.64
CA LEU A 269 -0.19 12.95 -13.10
C LEU A 269 -1.50 12.13 -13.16
N LEU A 270 -1.43 10.86 -13.56
CA LEU A 270 -2.57 9.94 -13.49
C LEU A 270 -3.05 9.77 -12.05
N ALA A 271 -2.15 9.51 -11.10
CA ALA A 271 -2.47 9.36 -9.68
C ALA A 271 -3.02 10.65 -9.06
N ALA A 272 -2.44 11.81 -9.42
CA ALA A 272 -2.96 13.09 -8.96
C ALA A 272 -4.37 13.38 -9.51
N THR A 273 -4.62 12.95 -10.76
CA THR A 273 -5.92 13.10 -11.41
C THR A 273 -6.97 12.17 -10.81
N ASP A 274 -6.63 10.93 -10.47
CA ASP A 274 -7.54 10.01 -9.77
C ASP A 274 -7.95 10.59 -8.41
N GLY A 275 -6.99 11.12 -7.64
CA GLY A 275 -7.27 11.79 -6.38
C GLY A 275 -8.22 12.99 -6.53
N ILE A 276 -7.99 13.88 -7.52
CA ILE A 276 -8.87 15.05 -7.68
C ILE A 276 -10.25 14.68 -8.23
N ALA A 277 -10.35 13.66 -9.09
CA ALA A 277 -11.60 13.18 -9.67
C ALA A 277 -12.49 12.49 -8.62
N THR A 278 -11.89 11.76 -7.68
CA THR A 278 -12.60 11.09 -6.57
C THR A 278 -12.84 12.01 -5.36
N GLY A 279 -12.31 13.24 -5.38
CA GLY A 279 -12.43 14.20 -4.29
C GLY A 279 -11.39 14.04 -3.17
N ASP A 280 -10.49 13.06 -3.26
CA ASP A 280 -9.33 12.91 -2.38
C ASP A 280 -8.22 13.93 -2.74
N ARG A 281 -8.38 15.13 -2.18
CA ARG A 281 -7.39 16.20 -2.35
C ARG A 281 -6.04 15.91 -1.70
N LEU A 282 -5.94 15.04 -0.70
CA LEU A 282 -4.66 14.73 -0.06
C LEU A 282 -3.80 13.88 -0.99
N THR A 283 -4.39 12.83 -1.58
CA THR A 283 -3.74 12.00 -2.59
C THR A 283 -3.38 12.82 -3.83
N ALA A 284 -4.31 13.67 -4.31
CA ALA A 284 -4.04 14.57 -5.43
C ALA A 284 -2.83 15.49 -5.17
N ASN A 285 -2.81 16.12 -3.98
CA ASN A 285 -1.74 17.02 -3.56
C ASN A 285 -0.40 16.28 -3.45
N TYR A 286 -0.40 15.08 -2.88
CA TYR A 286 0.80 14.26 -2.71
C TYR A 286 1.47 13.94 -4.06
N HIS A 287 0.72 13.35 -4.98
CA HIS A 287 1.28 12.94 -6.27
C HIS A 287 1.67 14.15 -7.14
N PHE A 288 0.91 15.24 -7.08
CA PHE A 288 1.27 16.46 -7.82
C PHE A 288 2.50 17.17 -7.25
N ALA A 289 2.70 17.16 -5.93
CA ALA A 289 3.91 17.71 -5.31
C ALA A 289 5.16 16.93 -5.74
N TRP A 290 5.09 15.60 -5.81
CA TRP A 290 6.14 14.76 -6.38
C TRP A 290 6.39 15.04 -7.85
N TYR A 291 5.32 15.22 -8.66
CA TYR A 291 5.46 15.66 -10.05
C TYR A 291 6.24 16.98 -10.14
N GLN A 292 5.91 17.99 -9.34
CA GLN A 292 6.61 19.28 -9.37
C GLN A 292 8.09 19.15 -8.99
N ALA A 293 8.40 18.38 -7.93
CA ALA A 293 9.77 18.18 -7.48
C ALA A 293 10.64 17.47 -8.52
N LEU A 294 10.08 16.46 -9.19
CA LEU A 294 10.80 15.63 -10.16
C LEU A 294 10.78 16.20 -11.58
N ASN A 295 9.80 17.02 -11.94
CA ASN A 295 9.75 17.70 -13.24
C ASN A 295 10.64 18.97 -13.26
N ALA A 296 11.00 19.52 -12.11
CA ALA A 296 11.90 20.66 -12.03
C ALA A 296 13.31 20.29 -12.56
N PRO A 297 13.98 21.20 -13.29
CA PRO A 297 15.35 20.99 -13.73
C PRO A 297 16.27 20.84 -12.50
N PRO A 298 17.31 20.00 -12.57
CA PRO A 298 18.23 19.83 -11.45
C PRO A 298 18.88 21.18 -11.11
N PRO A 299 19.04 21.50 -9.81
CA PRO A 299 19.62 22.77 -9.42
C PRO A 299 21.02 22.93 -10.02
N HIS A 300 21.23 24.00 -10.80
CA HIS A 300 22.55 24.31 -11.34
C HIS A 300 23.55 24.50 -10.19
N LYS A 301 24.61 23.68 -10.16
CA LYS A 301 25.75 23.91 -9.27
C LYS A 301 26.37 25.25 -9.64
N ARG A 302 26.22 26.27 -8.78
CA ARG A 302 26.96 27.53 -8.94
C ARG A 302 28.46 27.20 -8.87
N PRO A 303 29.29 27.65 -9.82
CA PRO A 303 30.73 27.48 -9.72
C PRO A 303 31.20 28.26 -8.48
N THR A 304 31.80 27.55 -7.53
CA THR A 304 32.58 28.15 -6.44
C THR A 304 33.68 28.99 -7.05
N ARG A 305 33.65 30.29 -6.78
CA ARG A 305 34.68 31.25 -7.16
C ARG A 305 35.75 31.30 -6.08
#